data_AF-A0A850GKN2-F1
#
_entry.id   AF-A0A850GKN2-F1
#
_cell.length_a   1.000
_cell.length_b   1.000
_cell.length_c   1.000
_cell.angle_alpha   90.00
_cell.angle_beta   90.00
_cell.angle_gamma   90.00
#
_symmetry.space_group_name_H-M   'P 1'
#
loop_
_entity.id
_entity.type
_entity.pdbx_description
1 polymer ?
#
loop_
_entity_poly.entity_id
_entity_poly.type
_entity_poly.pdbx_seq_one_letter_code
_entity_poly.pdbx_strand_id
1 'polypeptide(L)' 'MRLARSALEEAGYAVAEAVDGQQALEVFARERPDLVLLDVVMPRLTGLETCRILKARRRATTCR' A
#
# COMPACT_ATOMS: atom_id res chain seq x y z
N MET A 1 0.09 -13.23 -2.75
CA MET A 1 -0.82 -13.31 -1.58
C MET A 1 -2.26 -13.54 -2.04
N ARG A 2 -2.63 -14.73 -2.55
CA ARG A 2 -3.97 -14.94 -3.14
C ARG A 2 -5.10 -14.97 -2.09
N LEU A 3 -4.83 -15.54 -0.92
CA LEU A 3 -5.79 -15.64 0.19
C LEU A 3 -6.17 -14.28 0.79
N ALA A 4 -5.18 -13.41 1.01
CA ALA A 4 -5.45 -12.08 1.59
C ALA A 4 -6.34 -11.22 0.69
N ARG A 5 -6.12 -11.29 -0.63
CA ARG A 5 -6.95 -10.60 -1.63
C ARG A 5 -8.40 -11.09 -1.59
N SER A 6 -8.61 -12.39 -1.75
CA SER A 6 -9.97 -12.97 -1.79
C SER A 6 -10.75 -12.69 -0.50
N ALA A 7 -10.11 -12.80 0.67
CA ALA A 7 -10.78 -12.51 1.94
C ALA A 7 -11.18 -11.03 2.08
N LEU A 8 -10.36 -10.10 1.59
CA LEU A 8 -10.67 -8.67 1.61
C LEU A 8 -11.75 -8.30 0.59
N GLU A 9 -11.72 -8.89 -0.61
CA GLU A 9 -12.76 -8.70 -1.63
C GLU A 9 -14.12 -9.27 -1.16
N GLU A 10 -14.13 -10.47 -0.55
CA GLU A 10 -15.34 -11.06 0.04
C GLU A 10 -15.91 -10.21 1.18
N ALA A 11 -15.04 -9.54 1.94
CA ALA A 11 -15.46 -8.58 2.97
C ALA A 11 -15.94 -7.23 2.39
N GLY A 12 -15.97 -7.06 1.07
CA GLY A 12 -16.48 -5.88 0.38
C GLY A 12 -15.47 -4.75 0.17
N TYR A 13 -14.17 -5.00 0.40
CA TYR A 13 -13.13 -4.00 0.16
C TYR A 13 -12.64 -4.02 -1.30
N ALA A 14 -12.36 -2.85 -1.86
CA ALA A 14 -11.63 -2.73 -3.12
C ALA A 14 -10.14 -2.97 -2.87
N VAL A 15 -9.57 -4.00 -3.51
CA VAL A 15 -8.17 -4.39 -3.29
C VAL A 15 -7.33 -4.05 -4.52
N ALA A 16 -6.28 -3.24 -4.32
CA ALA A 16 -5.24 -3.00 -5.29
C ALA A 16 -3.96 -3.75 -4.88
N GLU A 17 -3.31 -4.42 -5.84
CA GLU A 17 -2.09 -5.18 -5.60
C GLU A 17 -0.85 -4.43 -6.10
N ALA A 18 0.26 -4.59 -5.38
CA ALA A 18 1.57 -4.12 -5.78
C ALA A 18 2.60 -5.25 -5.58
N VAL A 19 3.49 -5.45 -6.56
CA VAL A 19 4.50 -6.52 -6.52
C VAL A 19 5.78 -6.13 -5.80
N ASP A 20 5.96 -4.83 -5.49
CA ASP A 20 7.09 -4.28 -4.75
C ASP A 20 6.76 -2.90 -4.17
N GLY A 21 7.68 -2.35 -3.38
CA GLY A 21 7.50 -1.06 -2.74
C GLY A 21 7.40 0.14 -3.71
N GLN A 22 8.02 0.09 -4.88
CA GLN A 22 7.92 1.17 -5.88
C GLN A 22 6.52 1.21 -6.48
N GLN A 23 6.01 0.07 -6.94
CA GLN A 23 4.64 -0.04 -7.44
C GLN A 23 3.62 0.31 -6.34
N ALA A 24 3.90 -0.05 -5.07
CA ALA A 24 3.05 0.31 -3.94
C ALA A 24 2.94 1.84 -3.77
N LEU A 25 4.03 2.58 -3.98
CA LEU A 25 4.02 4.05 -3.92
C LEU A 25 3.20 4.69 -5.05
N GLU A 26 3.22 4.09 -6.25
CA GLU A 26 2.44 4.55 -7.41
C GLU A 26 0.95 4.27 -7.22
N VAL A 27 0.60 3.04 -6.84
CA VAL A 27 -0.77 2.63 -6.54
C VAL A 27 -1.35 3.48 -5.41
N PHE A 28 -0.59 3.73 -4.35
CA PHE A 28 -1.04 4.58 -3.24
C PHE A 28 -1.37 6.01 -3.70
N ALA A 29 -0.55 6.58 -4.60
CA ALA A 29 -0.79 7.94 -5.11
C ALA A 29 -2.04 8.02 -6.00
N ARG A 30 -2.34 6.95 -6.74
CA ARG A 30 -3.49 6.88 -7.66
C ARG A 30 -4.80 6.54 -6.95
N GLU A 31 -4.81 5.47 -6.16
CA GLU A 31 -6.03 4.89 -5.57
C GLU A 31 -6.38 5.51 -4.21
N ARG A 32 -5.43 6.18 -3.54
CA ARG A 32 -5.60 6.78 -2.20
C ARG A 32 -6.31 5.85 -1.19
N PRO A 33 -5.79 4.64 -0.94
CA PRO A 33 -6.46 3.68 -0.08
C PRO A 33 -6.46 4.11 1.39
N ASP A 34 -7.51 3.73 2.12
CA ASP A 34 -7.63 3.96 3.57
C ASP A 34 -6.74 3.00 4.40
N LEU A 35 -6.45 1.82 3.85
CA LEU A 35 -5.63 0.78 4.48
C LEU A 35 -4.55 0.28 3.51
N VAL A 36 -3.33 0.09 4.02
CA VAL A 36 -2.21 -0.44 3.26
C VAL A 36 -1.62 -1.64 4.00
N LEU A 37 -1.64 -2.80 3.36
CA LEU A 37 -0.96 -4.01 3.81
C LEU A 37 0.37 -4.14 3.07
N LEU A 38 1.50 -4.19 3.78
CA LEU A 38 2.84 -4.29 3.20
C LEU A 38 3.56 -5.51 3.78
N ASP A 39 4.20 -6.30 2.92
CA ASP A 39 5.16 -7.31 3.35
C ASP A 39 6.48 -6.64 3.75
N VAL A 40 7.09 -7.09 4.84
CA VAL A 40 8.35 -6.55 5.36
C VAL A 40 9.51 -6.89 4.42
N VAL A 41 9.51 -8.12 3.89
CA VAL A 41 10.60 -8.63 3.05
C VAL A 41 10.15 -8.59 1.59
N MET A 42 10.66 -7.62 0.84
CA MET A 42 10.39 -7.46 -0.59
C MET A 42 11.69 -7.13 -1.34
N PRO A 43 11.80 -7.53 -2.63
CA PRO A 43 12.91 -7.10 -3.47
C PRO A 43 12.84 -5.59 -3.78
N ARG A 44 14.01 -4.98 -4.01
CA ARG A 44 14.21 -3.54 -4.30
C ARG A 44 13.95 -2.62 -3.11
N LEU A 45 12.70 -2.44 -2.71
CA LEU A 45 12.31 -1.54 -1.63
C LEU A 45 11.56 -2.34 -0.56
N THR A 46 12.08 -2.32 0.66
CA THR A 46 11.48 -3.09 1.75
C THR A 46 10.14 -2.49 2.18
N GLY A 47 9.28 -3.29 2.81
CA GLY A 47 8.00 -2.80 3.34
C GLY A 47 8.17 -1.68 4.37
N LEU A 48 9.26 -1.73 5.14
CA LEU A 48 9.58 -0.69 6.13
C LEU A 48 9.97 0.64 5.48
N GLU A 49 10.80 0.61 4.44
CA GLU A 49 11.16 1.82 3.69
C GLU A 49 9.95 2.40 2.97
N THR A 50 9.16 1.54 2.33
CA THR A 50 7.89 1.92 1.69
C THR A 50 6.96 2.58 2.70
N CYS A 51 6.78 1.98 3.88
CA CYS A 51 5.95 2.51 4.96
C CYS A 51 6.48 3.87 5.46
N ARG A 52 7.80 4.04 5.60
CA ARG A 52 8.40 5.34 5.97
C ARG A 52 8.09 6.42 4.93
N ILE A 53 8.25 6.13 3.64
CA ILE A 53 7.94 7.07 2.55
C ILE A 53 6.45 7.43 2.55
N LEU A 54 5.57 6.44 2.66
CA LEU A 54 4.12 6.65 2.72
C LEU A 54 3.71 7.50 3.93
N LYS A 55 4.29 7.26 5.11
CA LYS A 55 4.06 8.07 6.31
C LYS A 55 4.55 9.52 6.14
N ALA A 56 5.69 9.73 5.50
CA ALA A 56 6.19 11.06 5.18
C ALA A 56 5.24 11.79 4.21
N ARG A 57 4.70 11.08 3.21
CA ARG A 57 3.71 11.62 2.26
C ARG A 57 2.36 11.91 2.91
N ARG A 58 1.87 11.08 3.84
CA ARG A 58 0.63 11.36 4.62
C ARG A 58 0.72 12.63 5.46
N ARG A 59 1.91 12.99 5.96
CA ARG A 59 2.12 14.27 6.66
C ARG A 59 2.05 15.49 5.72
N ALA A 60 2.18 15.30 4.41
CA ALA A 60 2.01 16.34 3.41
C ALA A 60 0.54 16.56 3.00
N THR A 61 -0.39 15.67 3.40
CA THR A 61 -1.83 15.90 3.26
C THR A 61 -2.34 16.76 4.41
N THR A 62 -1.73 17.94 4.62
CA THR A 62 -2.40 19.02 5.36
C THR A 62 -3.51 19.53 4.45
N CYS A 63 -4.74 19.31 4.93
CA CYS A 63 -5.89 20.19 4.82
C CYS A 63 -5.79 21.34 3.80
N ARG A 64 -6.58 21.25 2.74
CA ARG A 64 -7.34 22.38 2.22
C ARG A 64 -8.77 21.93 2.01
#